data_AF-A0A933HJJ0-F1
#
_entry.id   AF-A0A933HJJ0-F1
#
_cell.length_a   1.000
_cell.length_b   1.000
_cell.length_c   1.000
_cell.angle_alpha   90.00
_cell.angle_beta   90.00
_cell.angle_gamma   90.00
#
_symmetry.space_group_name_H-M   'P 1'
#
loop_
_entity.id
_entity.type
_entity.pdbx_description
1 polymer ?
#
loop_
_entity_poly.entity_id
_entity_poly.type
_entity_poly.pdbx_seq_one_letter_code
_entity_poly.pdbx_strand_id
1 'polypeptide(L)'
;MRRKSLYVCLLSACILFAVVNVFPAFAQAPAEPAAGSTLYVPLVQGGTFVPGDPLVGNGAVTRTSLTYDDLMNSTASALVDNSAFALPTNAAMPTHQFQGRLTLATETSSGQDVLHDPYGYNVYPGVRHLRTVDFRFVQNGSHLIPVEQGLSYTGSAFWNYIVGPGRIWRENGDNGYSRISFPFALVEYNQNCVHNGTMMLLFNGSSVSSVRYQIVQEGCAYLKFNQWGRWSANYTAETIANAATLQVEHANEVANRLPIRPFEQLATDYPDSGVDLTAYEKSISDMTTYGLYVDGKHYRSGCETRYGEYPFCEDIRLPSFSTAKSLMAGMAFMRLGQKYGTGVSNLLVKDYVSEWDDPYVNGKWDTVTFNNVIDMATGNYQDPDFEVDEFQYSDDFLAAVSYAEKIKPRSNFQIKPRRARFGIITPPIRLSSRAPCTIICRAARGTARTFSTWCAIKSSNRSNSARAL
;
A
#
# COMPACT_ATOMS: atom_id res chain seq x y z
N MET A 1 -3.68 -31.59 18.98
CA MET A 1 -3.27 -30.40 19.75
C MET A 1 -2.14 -29.58 19.08
N ARG A 2 -2.08 -29.44 17.75
CA ARG A 2 -1.14 -28.53 17.05
C ARG A 2 -1.80 -27.90 15.80
N ARG A 3 -2.90 -27.16 16.00
CA ARG A 3 -3.60 -26.41 14.93
C ARG A 3 -3.80 -24.91 15.27
N LYS A 4 -3.20 -24.40 16.36
CA LYS A 4 -3.56 -23.10 16.94
C LYS A 4 -2.51 -21.99 16.80
N SER A 5 -1.48 -22.12 15.95
CA SER A 5 -0.34 -21.18 15.99
C SER A 5 -0.04 -20.41 14.69
N LEU A 6 -0.89 -20.47 13.65
CA LEU A 6 -0.54 -19.86 12.36
C LEU A 6 -1.57 -18.87 11.76
N TYR A 7 -2.66 -18.56 12.46
CA TYR A 7 -3.50 -17.41 12.11
C TYR A 7 -3.03 -16.20 12.91
N VAL A 8 -1.99 -15.52 12.43
CA VAL A 8 -1.34 -14.42 13.17
C VAL A 8 -1.65 -13.08 12.50
N CYS A 9 -2.26 -12.17 13.28
CA CYS A 9 -2.35 -10.71 13.10
C CYS A 9 -3.11 -10.14 11.88
N LEU A 10 -4.37 -10.52 11.64
CA LEU A 10 -5.20 -9.92 10.57
C LEU A 10 -6.07 -8.76 11.05
N LEU A 11 -5.56 -7.54 11.24
CA LEU A 11 -6.43 -6.35 11.40
C LEU A 11 -5.78 -5.03 10.96
N SER A 12 -6.14 -4.62 9.74
CA SER A 12 -5.84 -3.29 9.19
C SER A 12 -6.96 -2.72 8.30
N ALA A 13 -7.85 -3.56 7.77
CA ALA A 13 -8.77 -3.19 6.69
C ALA A 13 -9.98 -2.32 7.09
N CYS A 14 -10.14 -1.93 8.36
CA CYS A 14 -11.36 -1.26 8.81
C CYS A 14 -11.30 0.26 8.87
N ILE A 15 -10.12 0.86 8.70
CA ILE A 15 -9.92 2.30 8.92
C ILE A 15 -9.69 3.08 7.60
N LEU A 16 -9.29 2.38 6.52
CA LEU A 16 -8.84 2.98 5.26
C LEU A 16 -9.91 3.78 4.47
N PHE A 17 -11.18 3.40 4.54
CA PHE A 17 -12.20 3.95 3.61
C PHE A 17 -12.77 5.33 3.99
N ALA A 18 -12.56 5.76 5.22
CA ALA A 18 -13.23 6.95 5.75
C ALA A 18 -12.36 8.22 5.70
N VAL A 19 -11.05 8.09 5.47
CA VAL A 19 -10.17 9.25 5.22
C VAL A 19 -10.03 9.55 3.73
N VAL A 20 -10.10 8.54 2.85
CA VAL A 20 -9.98 8.73 1.39
C VAL A 20 -11.17 9.52 0.81
N ASN A 21 -12.37 9.43 1.41
CA ASN A 21 -13.54 10.19 0.95
C ASN A 21 -13.64 11.61 1.56
N VAL A 22 -12.64 12.09 2.30
CA VAL A 22 -12.60 13.44 2.90
C VAL A 22 -11.64 14.38 2.14
N PHE A 23 -10.92 13.90 1.13
CA PHE A 23 -10.03 14.70 0.29
C PHE A 23 -10.44 14.71 -1.20
N PRO A 24 -11.64 15.21 -1.53
CA PRO A 24 -11.74 15.98 -2.76
C PRO A 24 -12.65 17.20 -2.56
N ALA A 25 -12.09 18.31 -2.08
CA ALA A 25 -12.52 19.70 -2.33
C ALA A 25 -12.01 20.62 -1.23
N PHE A 26 -10.78 21.11 -1.35
CA PHE A 26 -10.35 22.33 -0.67
C PHE A 26 -9.53 23.19 -1.64
N ALA A 27 -10.22 23.64 -2.69
CA ALA A 27 -9.92 24.95 -3.26
C ALA A 27 -10.90 25.94 -2.60
N GLN A 28 -10.36 26.99 -1.98
CA GLN A 28 -11.01 28.06 -1.21
C GLN A 28 -11.11 27.83 0.32
N ALA A 29 -10.09 28.33 1.01
CA ALA A 29 -10.10 28.59 2.45
C ALA A 29 -10.86 29.90 2.77
N PRO A 30 -11.63 30.00 3.86
CA PRO A 30 -11.94 31.27 4.48
C PRO A 30 -10.76 31.71 5.37
N ALA A 31 -10.52 33.02 5.41
CA ALA A 31 -9.37 33.63 6.08
C ALA A 31 -9.33 33.37 7.60
N GLU A 32 -8.20 32.86 8.09
CA GLU A 32 -7.80 32.91 9.51
C GLU A 32 -6.80 34.05 9.74
N PRO A 33 -6.74 34.61 10.97
CA PRO A 33 -5.99 35.82 11.26
C PRO A 33 -4.48 35.56 11.35
N ALA A 34 -3.71 36.56 10.95
CA ALA A 34 -2.26 36.52 10.86
C ALA A 34 -1.57 36.24 12.21
N ALA A 35 -0.79 35.17 12.25
CA ALA A 35 0.32 35.00 13.18
C ALA A 35 1.48 34.35 12.41
N GLY A 36 2.61 35.06 12.35
CA GLY A 36 3.73 34.74 11.48
C GLY A 36 4.51 33.49 11.91
N SER A 37 4.81 32.65 10.94
CA SER A 37 6.14 32.10 10.72
C SER A 37 6.17 31.42 9.35
N THR A 38 7.22 31.75 8.61
CA THR A 38 7.54 31.40 7.23
C THR A 38 7.64 29.89 6.98
N LEU A 39 6.91 29.40 5.96
CA LEU A 39 7.44 28.61 4.82
C LEU A 39 6.27 28.18 3.91
N TYR A 40 5.83 29.09 3.04
CA TYR A 40 5.15 28.70 1.81
C TYR A 40 5.83 29.47 0.68
N VAL A 41 6.75 28.80 0.01
CA VAL A 41 7.37 29.31 -1.22
C VAL A 41 6.53 28.80 -2.38
N PRO A 42 5.88 29.65 -3.17
CA PRO A 42 5.20 29.19 -4.37
C PRO A 42 6.26 28.75 -5.38
N LEU A 43 6.28 27.47 -5.76
CA LEU A 43 7.19 26.96 -6.78
C LEU A 43 6.75 27.46 -8.17
N VAL A 44 7.67 28.16 -8.80
CA VAL A 44 7.61 28.77 -10.13
C VAL A 44 7.66 27.70 -11.22
N GLN A 45 7.02 27.99 -12.36
CA GLN A 45 7.11 27.21 -13.59
C GLN A 45 8.56 26.98 -14.03
N GLY A 46 8.98 25.71 -13.98
CA GLY A 46 10.26 25.18 -14.45
C GLY A 46 10.41 23.79 -13.84
N GLY A 47 10.42 22.73 -14.65
CA GLY A 47 10.39 21.35 -14.17
C GLY A 47 11.48 21.11 -13.12
N THR A 48 11.07 20.81 -11.89
CA THR A 48 11.99 20.46 -10.81
C THR A 48 12.62 19.12 -11.15
N PHE A 49 13.94 19.09 -11.36
CA PHE A 49 14.68 17.85 -11.51
C PHE A 49 14.48 16.98 -10.27
N VAL A 50 14.26 15.68 -10.47
CA VAL A 50 14.21 14.72 -9.36
C VAL A 50 15.64 14.51 -8.86
N PRO A 51 15.90 14.53 -7.52
CA PRO A 51 17.22 14.23 -7.00
C PRO A 51 17.78 12.92 -7.55
N GLY A 52 19.03 12.96 -8.04
CA GLY A 52 19.68 11.83 -8.73
C GLY A 52 19.65 11.92 -10.26
N ASP A 53 18.92 12.89 -10.82
CA ASP A 53 19.00 13.25 -12.25
C ASP A 53 19.85 14.51 -12.49
N PRO A 54 20.41 14.69 -13.71
CA PRO A 54 20.40 13.72 -14.81
C PRO A 54 21.32 12.53 -14.55
N LEU A 55 20.98 11.38 -15.14
CA LEU A 55 21.89 10.23 -15.21
C LEU A 55 23.17 10.63 -15.95
N VAL A 56 24.32 10.32 -15.35
CA VAL A 56 25.65 10.70 -15.85
C VAL A 56 26.31 9.63 -16.73
N GLY A 57 25.70 8.45 -16.84
CA GLY A 57 26.23 7.34 -17.64
C GLY A 57 26.10 7.58 -19.14
N ASN A 58 26.87 6.82 -19.93
CA ASN A 58 26.86 6.88 -21.39
C ASN A 58 26.03 5.76 -22.06
N GLY A 59 25.43 4.87 -21.26
CA GLY A 59 24.66 3.71 -21.74
C GLY A 59 25.50 2.45 -21.98
N ALA A 60 26.80 2.47 -21.68
CA ALA A 60 27.66 1.28 -21.77
C ALA A 60 27.39 0.33 -20.60
N VAL A 61 26.36 -0.51 -20.79
CA VAL A 61 25.91 -1.53 -19.85
C VAL A 61 26.04 -2.90 -20.52
N THR A 62 26.65 -3.85 -19.84
CA THR A 62 26.73 -5.25 -20.30
C THR A 62 25.68 -6.07 -19.56
N ARG A 63 24.72 -6.62 -20.30
CA ARG A 63 23.68 -7.49 -19.76
C ARG A 63 23.91 -8.94 -20.15
N THR A 64 23.78 -9.82 -19.17
CA THR A 64 23.68 -11.27 -19.36
C THR A 64 22.26 -11.78 -19.17
N SER A 65 21.35 -10.94 -18.68
CA SER A 65 19.93 -11.24 -18.46
C SER A 65 19.08 -10.02 -18.76
N LEU A 66 17.86 -10.26 -19.25
CA LEU A 66 16.94 -9.21 -19.71
C LEU A 66 17.58 -8.33 -20.79
N THR A 67 18.34 -8.95 -21.69
CA THR A 67 18.92 -8.30 -22.88
C THR A 67 17.82 -7.78 -23.81
N TYR A 68 18.20 -7.01 -24.84
CA TYR A 68 17.26 -6.60 -25.89
C TYR A 68 16.47 -7.78 -26.45
N ASP A 69 17.16 -8.86 -26.82
CA ASP A 69 16.53 -10.06 -27.38
C ASP A 69 15.61 -10.76 -26.37
N ASP A 70 15.96 -10.76 -25.08
CA ASP A 70 15.10 -11.33 -24.03
C ASP A 70 13.74 -10.62 -23.92
N LEU A 71 13.75 -9.29 -24.09
CA LEU A 71 12.56 -8.45 -24.01
C LEU A 71 11.77 -8.45 -25.33
N MET A 72 12.44 -8.54 -26.47
CA MET A 72 11.81 -8.49 -27.78
C MET A 72 11.29 -9.85 -28.24
N ASN A 73 12.06 -10.92 -28.03
CA ASN A 73 11.86 -12.19 -28.74
C ASN A 73 11.75 -13.41 -27.82
N SER A 74 12.49 -13.45 -26.70
CA SER A 74 12.55 -14.67 -25.86
C SER A 74 11.33 -14.89 -24.97
N THR A 75 11.08 -16.16 -24.62
CA THR A 75 10.11 -16.57 -23.61
C THR A 75 10.66 -16.41 -22.19
N ALA A 76 9.77 -16.33 -21.20
CA ALA A 76 10.13 -16.26 -19.79
C ALA A 76 10.30 -17.65 -19.17
N SER A 77 11.45 -18.26 -19.42
CA SER A 77 11.75 -19.62 -18.96
C SER A 77 12.16 -19.72 -17.49
N ALA A 78 12.77 -18.68 -16.92
CA ALA A 78 13.24 -18.68 -15.54
C ALA A 78 13.22 -17.28 -14.90
N LEU A 79 13.31 -17.28 -13.58
CA LEU A 79 13.63 -16.13 -12.75
C LEU A 79 15.08 -15.69 -12.99
N VAL A 80 15.35 -14.41 -12.75
CA VAL A 80 16.71 -13.85 -12.81
C VAL A 80 17.01 -13.10 -11.51
N ASP A 81 18.28 -12.80 -11.28
CA ASP A 81 18.68 -11.94 -10.17
C ASP A 81 18.03 -10.56 -10.30
N ASN A 82 17.53 -10.02 -9.20
CA ASN A 82 16.84 -8.73 -9.13
C ASN A 82 17.72 -7.55 -9.59
N SER A 83 19.06 -7.67 -9.52
CA SER A 83 19.97 -6.67 -10.09
C SER A 83 19.76 -6.48 -11.60
N ALA A 84 19.23 -7.47 -12.32
CA ALA A 84 18.87 -7.31 -13.73
C ALA A 84 17.74 -6.29 -13.94
N PHE A 85 16.90 -6.04 -12.93
CA PHE A 85 15.83 -5.04 -12.95
C PHE A 85 16.29 -3.66 -12.47
N ALA A 86 17.44 -3.57 -11.79
CA ALA A 86 17.95 -2.33 -11.24
C ALA A 86 18.40 -1.35 -12.34
N LEU A 87 18.35 -0.06 -12.02
CA LEU A 87 19.01 0.98 -12.82
C LEU A 87 20.53 0.80 -12.69
N PRO A 88 21.26 0.51 -13.78
CA PRO A 88 22.70 0.35 -13.72
C PRO A 88 23.43 1.69 -13.61
N THR A 89 24.60 1.71 -12.96
CA THR A 89 25.41 2.93 -12.76
C THR A 89 25.75 3.67 -14.06
N ASN A 90 26.02 2.93 -15.14
CA ASN A 90 26.35 3.50 -16.46
C ASN A 90 25.13 3.79 -17.35
N ALA A 91 23.90 3.71 -16.82
CA ALA A 91 22.70 4.09 -17.55
C ALA A 91 22.79 5.53 -18.06
N ALA A 92 22.44 5.75 -19.34
CA ALA A 92 22.31 7.09 -19.89
C ALA A 92 20.89 7.63 -19.70
N MET A 93 20.75 8.95 -19.74
CA MET A 93 19.44 9.59 -19.80
C MET A 93 18.60 9.04 -20.97
N PRO A 94 17.30 8.81 -20.76
CA PRO A 94 16.41 8.32 -21.80
C PRO A 94 16.27 9.35 -22.93
N THR A 95 16.16 8.87 -24.17
CA THR A 95 15.92 9.70 -25.35
C THR A 95 14.44 9.81 -25.71
N HIS A 96 13.61 8.95 -25.14
CA HIS A 96 12.16 8.97 -25.29
C HIS A 96 11.48 9.46 -24.01
N GLN A 97 10.33 10.11 -24.19
CA GLN A 97 9.46 10.52 -23.09
C GLN A 97 8.24 9.59 -23.04
N PHE A 98 8.06 8.91 -21.93
CA PHE A 98 6.91 8.07 -21.66
C PHE A 98 5.82 8.91 -20.98
N GLN A 99 4.71 9.10 -21.67
CA GLN A 99 3.49 9.64 -21.06
C GLN A 99 2.28 8.98 -21.69
N GLY A 100 1.58 8.18 -20.89
CA GLY A 100 0.36 7.56 -21.35
C GLY A 100 0.04 6.29 -20.59
N ARG A 101 -0.71 5.40 -21.25
CA ARG A 101 -1.24 4.18 -20.69
C ARG A 101 -0.47 2.97 -21.18
N LEU A 102 -0.01 2.15 -20.25
CA LEU A 102 0.52 0.80 -20.47
C LEU A 102 -0.58 -0.20 -20.13
N THR A 103 -1.09 -0.94 -21.11
CA THR A 103 -2.08 -1.99 -20.91
C THR A 103 -1.41 -3.35 -21.04
N LEU A 104 -1.56 -4.19 -20.02
CA LEU A 104 -1.08 -5.57 -20.00
C LEU A 104 -2.29 -6.49 -20.18
N ALA A 105 -2.32 -7.28 -21.24
CA ALA A 105 -3.45 -8.16 -21.57
C ALA A 105 -3.40 -9.45 -20.75
N THR A 106 -4.53 -10.03 -20.33
CA THR A 106 -4.58 -11.28 -19.54
C THR A 106 -3.49 -12.28 -19.93
N GLU A 107 -2.73 -12.69 -18.92
CA GLU A 107 -1.64 -13.62 -19.07
C GLU A 107 -2.14 -14.99 -19.53
N THR A 108 -1.50 -15.52 -20.58
CA THR A 108 -1.79 -16.84 -21.12
C THR A 108 -0.84 -17.91 -20.60
N SER A 109 0.34 -17.52 -20.11
CA SER A 109 1.35 -18.42 -19.55
C SER A 109 2.29 -17.69 -18.59
N SER A 110 2.57 -18.30 -17.45
CA SER A 110 3.58 -17.90 -16.47
C SER A 110 4.29 -19.14 -15.94
N GLY A 111 5.53 -18.96 -15.48
CA GLY A 111 6.17 -19.90 -14.58
C GLY A 111 5.86 -19.53 -13.14
N GLN A 112 5.64 -20.53 -12.29
CA GLN A 112 5.34 -20.32 -10.88
C GLN A 112 5.84 -21.50 -10.04
N ASP A 113 6.56 -21.17 -8.98
CA ASP A 113 7.01 -22.11 -7.96
C ASP A 113 6.28 -21.82 -6.65
N VAL A 114 5.39 -22.72 -6.23
CA VAL A 114 4.69 -22.58 -4.93
C VAL A 114 5.60 -23.09 -3.83
N LEU A 115 5.92 -22.20 -2.89
CA LEU A 115 6.79 -22.48 -1.76
C LEU A 115 5.99 -22.88 -0.52
N HIS A 116 4.82 -22.28 -0.33
CA HIS A 116 3.91 -22.57 0.77
C HIS A 116 2.46 -22.23 0.39
N ASP A 117 1.55 -23.19 0.54
CA ASP A 117 0.11 -23.02 0.30
C ASP A 117 -0.68 -24.11 1.06
N PRO A 118 -0.87 -23.98 2.37
CA PRO A 118 -1.53 -24.99 3.19
C PRO A 118 -3.04 -25.05 2.95
N TYR A 119 -3.61 -24.05 2.24
CA TYR A 119 -5.04 -23.94 1.96
C TYR A 119 -5.39 -24.26 0.50
N GLY A 120 -4.40 -24.50 -0.35
CA GLY A 120 -4.60 -24.88 -1.75
C GLY A 120 -5.11 -23.75 -2.65
N TYR A 121 -4.81 -22.48 -2.34
CA TYR A 121 -5.19 -21.34 -3.19
C TYR A 121 -4.64 -21.45 -4.61
N ASN A 122 -3.48 -22.09 -4.78
CA ASN A 122 -2.86 -22.18 -6.09
C ASN A 122 -3.64 -23.06 -7.08
N VAL A 123 -4.72 -23.73 -6.68
CA VAL A 123 -5.58 -24.44 -7.65
C VAL A 123 -6.42 -23.47 -8.49
N TYR A 124 -6.62 -22.24 -8.03
CA TYR A 124 -7.47 -21.27 -8.71
C TYR A 124 -6.69 -20.59 -9.87
N PRO A 125 -7.21 -20.61 -11.11
CA PRO A 125 -6.54 -19.96 -12.24
C PRO A 125 -6.30 -18.46 -12.04
N GLY A 126 -7.16 -17.78 -11.29
CA GLY A 126 -7.00 -16.35 -10.99
C GLY A 126 -5.90 -16.03 -9.97
N VAL A 127 -5.38 -17.04 -9.26
CA VAL A 127 -4.16 -16.93 -8.44
C VAL A 127 -2.93 -17.06 -9.33
N ARG A 128 -2.96 -18.01 -10.28
CA ARG A 128 -1.82 -18.31 -11.18
C ARG A 128 -1.61 -17.31 -12.32
N HIS A 129 -2.70 -16.83 -12.91
CA HIS A 129 -2.63 -16.04 -14.14
C HIS A 129 -3.15 -14.62 -13.91
N LEU A 130 -2.29 -13.66 -14.22
CA LEU A 130 -2.60 -12.26 -14.03
C LEU A 130 -3.63 -11.79 -15.08
N ARG A 131 -4.70 -11.14 -14.63
CA ARG A 131 -5.75 -10.59 -15.49
C ARG A 131 -5.30 -9.29 -16.14
N THR A 132 -5.99 -8.89 -17.22
CA THR A 132 -5.78 -7.58 -17.83
C THR A 132 -5.76 -6.45 -16.80
N VAL A 133 -4.74 -5.60 -16.88
CA VAL A 133 -4.57 -4.41 -16.05
C VAL A 133 -3.99 -3.28 -16.90
N ASP A 134 -4.27 -2.03 -16.55
CA ASP A 134 -3.61 -0.88 -17.15
C ASP A 134 -3.05 0.07 -16.10
N PHE A 135 -1.94 0.70 -16.44
CA PHE A 135 -1.25 1.70 -15.62
C PHE A 135 -1.04 2.96 -16.45
N ARG A 136 -1.25 4.11 -15.84
CA ARG A 136 -0.93 5.41 -16.46
C ARG A 136 0.32 5.96 -15.81
N PHE A 137 1.22 6.48 -16.64
CA PHE A 137 2.46 7.07 -16.18
C PHE A 137 2.70 8.44 -16.80
N VAL A 138 3.40 9.28 -16.04
CA VAL A 138 4.12 10.45 -16.51
C VAL A 138 5.61 10.26 -16.24
N GLN A 139 6.47 10.98 -16.95
CA GLN A 139 7.92 10.91 -16.76
C GLN A 139 8.48 12.25 -16.30
N ASN A 140 9.39 12.25 -15.33
CA ASN A 140 10.25 13.39 -14.99
C ASN A 140 11.71 12.93 -15.02
N GLY A 141 12.49 13.40 -16.00
CA GLY A 141 13.86 12.93 -16.21
C GLY A 141 13.92 11.42 -16.45
N SER A 142 14.64 10.70 -15.60
CA SER A 142 14.74 9.22 -15.61
C SER A 142 13.71 8.54 -14.70
N HIS A 143 12.81 9.29 -14.05
CA HIS A 143 11.77 8.73 -13.18
C HIS A 143 10.48 8.50 -13.96
N LEU A 144 9.92 7.29 -13.83
CA LEU A 144 8.60 6.92 -14.33
C LEU A 144 7.61 6.94 -13.17
N ILE A 145 6.61 7.81 -13.23
CA ILE A 145 5.74 8.14 -12.10
C ILE A 145 4.33 7.62 -12.40
N PRO A 146 3.81 6.66 -11.62
CA PRO A 146 2.43 6.20 -11.76
C PRO A 146 1.47 7.31 -11.37
N VAL A 147 0.38 7.45 -12.11
CA VAL A 147 -0.74 8.34 -11.75
C VAL A 147 -1.43 7.84 -10.47
N GLU A 148 -1.52 6.52 -10.29
CA GLU A 148 -2.05 5.88 -9.10
C GLU A 148 -0.94 5.10 -8.40
N GLN A 149 -0.47 5.58 -7.25
CA GLN A 149 0.58 4.91 -6.45
C GLN A 149 0.02 4.10 -5.26
N GLY A 150 -1.29 4.18 -5.04
CA GLY A 150 -2.02 3.46 -4.00
C GLY A 150 -2.57 2.11 -4.47
N LEU A 151 -3.46 1.52 -3.67
CA LEU A 151 -4.16 0.29 -4.00
C LEU A 151 -5.19 0.53 -5.12
N SER A 152 -4.94 -0.02 -6.30
CA SER A 152 -5.87 -0.04 -7.43
C SER A 152 -6.71 -1.32 -7.40
N TYR A 153 -8.03 -1.15 -7.32
CA TYR A 153 -8.99 -2.24 -7.32
C TYR A 153 -9.28 -2.69 -8.76
N THR A 154 -9.07 -3.98 -9.04
CA THR A 154 -9.21 -4.52 -10.40
C THR A 154 -10.56 -5.18 -10.67
N GLY A 155 -11.38 -5.37 -9.63
CA GLY A 155 -12.55 -6.24 -9.70
C GLY A 155 -12.22 -7.74 -9.76
N SER A 156 -10.94 -8.11 -9.69
CA SER A 156 -10.52 -9.50 -9.50
C SER A 156 -10.91 -9.98 -8.11
N ALA A 157 -11.34 -11.24 -8.02
CA ALA A 157 -11.58 -11.91 -6.73
C ALA A 157 -10.29 -12.31 -6.00
N PHE A 158 -9.11 -12.14 -6.63
CA PHE A 158 -7.84 -12.61 -6.09
C PHE A 158 -6.84 -11.47 -5.88
N TRP A 159 -6.62 -10.62 -6.88
CA TRP A 159 -5.50 -9.66 -6.88
C TRP A 159 -5.95 -8.23 -7.19
N ASN A 160 -5.70 -7.33 -6.25
CA ASN A 160 -5.55 -5.90 -6.49
C ASN A 160 -4.07 -5.58 -6.74
N TYR A 161 -3.77 -4.36 -7.17
CA TYR A 161 -2.42 -3.96 -7.53
C TYR A 161 -2.00 -2.72 -6.77
N ILE A 162 -0.73 -2.63 -6.46
CA ILE A 162 -0.05 -1.37 -6.16
C ILE A 162 1.11 -1.26 -7.15
N VAL A 163 1.26 -0.10 -7.78
CA VAL A 163 2.41 0.20 -8.64
C VAL A 163 3.17 1.36 -8.02
N GLY A 164 4.50 1.25 -7.97
CA GLY A 164 5.36 2.31 -7.44
C GLY A 164 6.11 3.06 -8.54
N PRO A 165 6.75 4.19 -8.19
CA PRO A 165 7.70 4.88 -9.06
C PRO A 165 8.78 3.94 -9.61
N GLY A 166 8.99 4.02 -10.92
CA GLY A 166 10.03 3.29 -11.64
C GLY A 166 11.09 4.20 -12.23
N ARG A 167 11.94 3.62 -13.07
CA ARG A 167 12.99 4.31 -13.83
C ARG A 167 12.86 4.03 -15.32
N ILE A 168 13.30 5.00 -16.11
CA ILE A 168 13.45 4.93 -17.56
C ILE A 168 14.81 5.48 -17.97
N TRP A 169 15.56 4.72 -18.77
CA TRP A 169 16.93 5.06 -19.16
C TRP A 169 17.29 4.50 -20.53
N ARG A 170 18.51 4.77 -21.00
CA ARG A 170 19.04 4.24 -22.26
C ARG A 170 20.27 3.37 -22.01
N GLU A 171 20.34 2.25 -22.74
CA GLU A 171 21.53 1.41 -22.87
C GLU A 171 21.90 1.27 -24.35
N ASN A 172 23.20 1.17 -24.64
CA ASN A 172 23.69 1.07 -26.02
C ASN A 172 23.24 -0.23 -26.70
N GLY A 173 23.04 -1.29 -25.92
CA GLY A 173 22.59 -2.60 -26.41
C GLY A 173 21.09 -2.67 -26.73
N ASP A 174 20.29 -1.64 -26.41
CA ASP A 174 18.83 -1.67 -26.59
C ASP A 174 18.37 -1.15 -27.97
N ASN A 175 19.28 -1.06 -28.95
CA ASN A 175 18.99 -0.70 -30.34
C ASN A 175 18.17 0.59 -30.49
N GLY A 176 18.52 1.59 -29.67
CA GLY A 176 17.87 2.89 -29.65
C GLY A 176 16.65 2.98 -28.75
N TYR A 177 16.13 1.88 -28.19
CA TYR A 177 15.00 1.92 -27.24
C TYR A 177 15.42 2.50 -25.89
N SER A 178 14.49 3.13 -25.19
CA SER A 178 14.58 3.37 -23.76
C SER A 178 14.12 2.12 -23.00
N ARG A 179 14.85 1.76 -21.96
CA ARG A 179 14.51 0.70 -21.03
C ARG A 179 13.72 1.26 -19.86
N ILE A 180 12.67 0.56 -19.46
CA ILE A 180 11.80 0.92 -18.35
C ILE A 180 11.80 -0.22 -17.35
N SER A 181 11.96 0.09 -16.06
CA SER A 181 11.68 -0.84 -14.97
C SER A 181 10.91 -0.18 -13.84
N PHE A 182 9.96 -0.89 -13.25
CA PHE A 182 9.16 -0.37 -12.14
C PHE A 182 8.69 -1.49 -11.20
N PRO A 183 8.46 -1.16 -9.91
CA PRO A 183 7.91 -2.10 -8.95
C PRO A 183 6.39 -2.23 -9.08
N PHE A 184 5.90 -3.43 -8.81
CA PHE A 184 4.47 -3.67 -8.58
C PHE A 184 4.29 -4.64 -7.42
N ALA A 185 3.11 -4.65 -6.83
CA ALA A 185 2.72 -5.64 -5.85
C ALA A 185 1.33 -6.17 -6.14
N LEU A 186 1.17 -7.49 -6.06
CA LEU A 186 -0.15 -8.10 -5.96
C LEU A 186 -0.61 -7.99 -4.51
N VAL A 187 -1.83 -7.52 -4.31
CA VAL A 187 -2.46 -7.45 -2.99
C VAL A 187 -3.68 -8.34 -3.01
N GLU A 188 -3.69 -9.36 -2.16
CA GLU A 188 -4.79 -10.30 -2.11
C GLU A 188 -6.10 -9.59 -1.78
N TYR A 189 -7.16 -9.91 -2.52
CA TYR A 189 -8.45 -9.24 -2.40
C TYR A 189 -8.99 -9.38 -0.97
N ASN A 190 -9.23 -8.24 -0.30
CA ASN A 190 -9.70 -8.16 1.09
C ASN A 190 -8.84 -8.90 2.12
N GLN A 191 -7.58 -9.21 1.79
CA GLN A 191 -6.62 -9.84 2.69
C GLN A 191 -5.38 -8.96 2.83
N ASN A 192 -4.53 -9.31 3.80
CA ASN A 192 -3.29 -8.57 4.07
C ASN A 192 -2.08 -9.14 3.30
N CYS A 193 -2.25 -10.17 2.47
CA CYS A 193 -1.13 -10.74 1.73
C CYS A 193 -0.71 -9.83 0.57
N VAL A 194 0.60 -9.57 0.51
CA VAL A 194 1.22 -8.74 -0.51
C VAL A 194 2.37 -9.51 -1.12
N HIS A 195 2.44 -9.57 -2.46
CA HIS A 195 3.51 -10.21 -3.21
C HIS A 195 4.20 -9.16 -4.07
N ASN A 196 5.46 -8.84 -3.75
CA ASN A 196 6.23 -7.81 -4.42
C ASN A 196 6.96 -8.36 -5.64
N GLY A 197 6.92 -7.60 -6.72
CA GLY A 197 7.53 -7.94 -7.98
C GLY A 197 8.04 -6.74 -8.76
N THR A 198 8.80 -7.03 -9.81
CA THR A 198 9.40 -6.04 -10.69
C THR A 198 8.97 -6.29 -12.12
N MET A 199 8.84 -5.21 -12.89
CA MET A 199 8.58 -5.25 -14.31
C MET A 199 9.73 -4.59 -15.08
N MET A 200 9.97 -5.06 -16.31
CA MET A 200 10.97 -4.54 -17.25
C MET A 200 10.44 -4.60 -18.68
N LEU A 201 10.64 -3.54 -19.46
CA LEU A 201 10.29 -3.48 -20.88
C LEU A 201 11.16 -2.48 -21.65
N LEU A 202 11.09 -2.53 -22.98
CA LEU A 202 11.66 -1.53 -23.88
C LEU A 202 10.56 -0.65 -24.48
N PHE A 203 10.90 0.62 -24.74
CA PHE A 203 10.02 1.64 -25.30
C PHE A 203 10.75 2.52 -26.32
N ASN A 204 10.17 2.77 -27.49
CA ASN A 204 10.78 3.59 -28.55
C ASN A 204 10.06 4.93 -28.80
N GLY A 205 9.24 5.41 -27.87
CA GLY A 205 8.41 6.61 -28.07
C GLY A 205 7.01 6.33 -28.64
N SER A 206 6.83 5.19 -29.33
CA SER A 206 5.57 4.86 -30.03
C SER A 206 5.00 3.49 -29.69
N SER A 207 5.86 2.54 -29.33
CA SER A 207 5.49 1.17 -28.99
C SER A 207 6.41 0.61 -27.89
N VAL A 208 5.95 -0.48 -27.29
CA VAL A 208 6.65 -1.20 -26.23
C VAL A 208 6.94 -2.64 -26.64
N SER A 209 7.97 -3.24 -26.05
CA SER A 209 8.14 -4.69 -26.04
C SER A 209 7.07 -5.35 -25.16
N SER A 210 7.06 -6.68 -25.11
CA SER A 210 6.38 -7.36 -23.99
C SER A 210 7.07 -7.01 -22.67
N VAL A 211 6.34 -7.10 -21.56
CA VAL A 211 6.88 -6.87 -20.22
C VAL A 211 7.43 -8.18 -19.68
N ARG A 212 8.68 -8.17 -19.21
CA ARG A 212 9.20 -9.21 -18.33
C ARG A 212 8.90 -8.84 -16.90
N TYR A 213 8.40 -9.80 -16.13
CA TYR A 213 8.17 -9.58 -14.71
C TYR A 213 8.60 -10.77 -13.87
N GLN A 214 8.87 -10.51 -12.60
CA GLN A 214 8.96 -11.54 -11.58
C GLN A 214 8.41 -11.08 -10.24
N ILE A 215 7.94 -12.03 -9.44
CA ILE A 215 7.46 -11.89 -8.07
C ILE A 215 8.30 -12.86 -7.23
N VAL A 216 9.05 -12.34 -6.28
CA VAL A 216 10.09 -13.10 -5.56
C VAL A 216 10.15 -12.82 -4.06
N GLN A 217 9.19 -12.03 -3.56
CA GLN A 217 9.07 -11.68 -2.16
C GLN A 217 7.58 -11.55 -1.80
N GLU A 218 7.22 -11.94 -0.58
CA GLU A 218 5.88 -11.74 -0.06
C GLU A 218 5.86 -11.37 1.43
N GLY A 219 4.88 -10.55 1.81
CA GLY A 219 4.45 -10.37 3.20
C GLY A 219 3.27 -11.27 3.54
N CYS A 220 3.35 -12.57 3.20
CA CYS A 220 2.24 -13.51 3.37
C CYS A 220 2.66 -14.76 4.14
N ALA A 221 1.90 -15.09 5.19
CA ALA A 221 2.21 -16.24 6.04
C ALA A 221 1.79 -17.57 5.42
N TYR A 222 0.73 -17.59 4.60
CA TYR A 222 0.11 -18.82 4.10
C TYR A 222 0.27 -19.04 2.59
N LEU A 223 0.48 -18.00 1.79
CA LEU A 223 0.64 -18.13 0.34
C LEU A 223 1.99 -17.52 -0.08
N LYS A 224 2.99 -18.38 -0.27
CA LYS A 224 4.34 -17.99 -0.70
C LYS A 224 4.65 -18.64 -2.03
N PHE A 225 5.08 -17.84 -3.01
CA PHE A 225 5.44 -18.35 -4.33
C PHE A 225 6.47 -17.44 -5.00
N ASN A 226 7.20 -18.01 -5.95
CA ASN A 226 7.85 -17.23 -6.99
C ASN A 226 7.00 -17.30 -8.25
N GLN A 227 6.93 -16.21 -9.01
CA GLN A 227 6.25 -16.18 -10.30
C GLN A 227 7.04 -15.35 -11.28
N TRP A 228 7.07 -15.75 -12.54
CA TRP A 228 7.71 -15.01 -13.61
C TRP A 228 6.97 -15.19 -14.92
N GLY A 229 7.08 -14.20 -15.80
CA GLY A 229 6.37 -14.27 -17.05
C GLY A 229 6.81 -13.24 -18.06
N ARG A 230 6.28 -13.42 -19.27
CA ARG A 230 6.32 -12.44 -20.35
C ARG A 230 4.89 -12.03 -20.63
N TRP A 231 4.59 -10.78 -20.33
CA TRP A 231 3.25 -10.23 -20.38
C TRP A 231 3.08 -9.39 -21.65
N SER A 232 2.07 -9.73 -22.47
CA SER A 232 1.74 -8.94 -23.65
C SER A 232 1.30 -7.54 -23.25
N ALA A 233 1.93 -6.53 -23.85
CA ALA A 233 1.77 -5.13 -23.47
C ALA A 233 1.47 -4.26 -24.69
N ASN A 234 0.66 -3.22 -24.46
CA ASN A 234 0.38 -2.19 -25.44
C ASN A 234 0.56 -0.82 -24.80
N TYR A 235 1.19 0.10 -25.53
CA TYR A 235 1.31 1.49 -25.15
C TYR A 235 0.31 2.34 -25.95
N THR A 236 -0.47 3.13 -25.24
CA THR A 236 -1.30 4.18 -25.82
C THR A 236 -0.81 5.52 -25.30
N ALA A 237 -0.27 6.36 -26.20
CA ALA A 237 0.02 7.74 -25.87
C ALA A 237 -1.25 8.44 -25.40
N GLU A 238 -1.20 9.07 -24.23
CA GLU A 238 -2.35 9.72 -23.60
C GLU A 238 -1.87 11.00 -22.91
N THR A 239 -2.63 12.08 -23.08
CA THR A 239 -2.42 13.30 -22.29
C THR A 239 -2.93 13.06 -20.88
N ILE A 240 -2.03 13.03 -19.91
CA ILE A 240 -2.40 12.84 -18.51
C ILE A 240 -2.75 14.19 -17.88
N ALA A 241 -3.95 14.30 -17.33
CA ALA A 241 -4.36 15.47 -16.56
C ALA A 241 -3.41 15.65 -15.36
N ASN A 242 -3.05 16.90 -15.07
CA ASN A 242 -2.15 17.26 -13.96
C ASN A 242 -0.74 16.64 -14.05
N ALA A 243 -0.26 16.26 -15.24
CA ALA A 243 1.08 15.67 -15.40
C ALA A 243 2.20 16.52 -14.78
N ALA A 244 2.18 17.84 -15.00
CA ALA A 244 3.15 18.76 -14.41
C ALA A 244 3.10 18.76 -12.87
N THR A 245 1.91 18.68 -12.28
CA THR A 245 1.73 18.59 -10.83
C THR A 245 2.31 17.27 -10.30
N LEU A 246 2.02 16.14 -10.94
CA LEU A 246 2.56 14.84 -10.55
C LEU A 246 4.09 14.80 -10.61
N GLN A 247 4.69 15.44 -11.62
CA GLN A 247 6.15 15.54 -11.75
C GLN A 247 6.78 16.36 -10.62
N VAL A 248 6.15 17.48 -10.23
CA VAL A 248 6.62 18.35 -9.14
C VAL A 248 6.40 17.70 -7.78
N GLU A 249 5.23 17.09 -7.55
CA GLU A 249 4.94 16.36 -6.31
C GLU A 249 5.89 15.20 -6.09
N HIS A 250 6.20 14.43 -7.15
CA HIS A 250 7.19 13.36 -7.08
C HIS A 250 8.61 13.89 -6.80
N ALA A 251 9.04 14.96 -7.48
CA ALA A 251 10.35 15.55 -7.21
C ALA A 251 10.46 16.07 -5.77
N ASN A 252 9.39 16.69 -5.26
CA ASN A 252 9.31 17.14 -3.87
C ASN A 252 9.31 15.96 -2.89
N GLU A 253 8.56 14.89 -3.17
CA GLU A 253 8.54 13.69 -2.32
C GLU A 253 9.95 13.10 -2.20
N VAL A 254 10.63 12.86 -3.33
CA VAL A 254 12.01 12.33 -3.34
C VAL A 254 12.98 13.27 -2.62
N ALA A 255 12.88 14.58 -2.81
CA ALA A 255 13.74 15.57 -2.14
C ALA A 255 13.52 15.64 -0.63
N ASN A 256 12.34 15.24 -0.14
CA ASN A 256 11.99 15.23 1.28
C ASN A 256 12.11 13.84 1.92
N ARG A 257 12.59 12.82 1.20
CA ARG A 257 12.88 11.50 1.80
C ARG A 257 13.92 11.64 2.89
N LEU A 258 13.74 10.88 3.98
CA LEU A 258 14.73 10.83 5.05
C LEU A 258 16.07 10.35 4.49
N PRO A 259 17.20 10.96 4.90
CA PRO A 259 18.52 10.43 4.57
C PRO A 259 18.64 8.97 5.00
N ILE A 260 18.91 8.09 4.05
CA ILE A 260 19.10 6.66 4.29
C ILE A 260 20.59 6.36 4.44
N ARG A 261 20.91 5.50 5.41
CA ARG A 261 22.24 4.89 5.57
C ARG A 261 22.11 3.38 5.65
N PRO A 262 23.09 2.60 5.15
CA PRO A 262 23.18 1.17 5.44
C PRO A 262 23.14 0.95 6.96
N PHE A 263 22.46 -0.11 7.41
CA PHE A 263 22.28 -0.38 8.83
C PHE A 263 23.62 -0.53 9.56
N GLU A 264 24.62 -1.09 8.88
CA GLU A 264 25.97 -1.31 9.39
C GLU A 264 26.72 0.00 9.70
N GLN A 265 26.31 1.12 9.08
CA GLN A 265 26.87 2.44 9.41
C GLN A 265 26.48 2.92 10.80
N LEU A 266 25.45 2.34 11.43
CA LEU A 266 25.03 2.72 12.77
C LEU A 266 26.17 2.57 13.80
N ALA A 267 26.97 1.50 13.71
CA ALA A 267 28.10 1.28 14.60
C ALA A 267 29.25 2.27 14.35
N THR A 268 29.40 2.74 13.11
CA THR A 268 30.40 3.77 12.75
C THR A 268 29.98 5.15 13.22
N ASP A 269 28.69 5.48 13.10
CA ASP A 269 28.14 6.79 13.47
C ASP A 269 27.96 6.96 14.98
N TYR A 270 27.79 5.86 15.73
CA TYR A 270 27.62 5.86 17.19
C TYR A 270 28.58 4.88 17.88
N PRO A 271 29.92 5.07 17.78
CA PRO A 271 30.90 4.10 18.26
C PRO A 271 30.84 3.87 19.78
N ASP A 272 30.45 4.88 20.56
CA ASP A 272 30.40 4.82 22.02
C ASP A 272 29.07 4.29 22.58
N SER A 273 28.10 3.99 21.71
CA SER A 273 26.76 3.54 22.12
C SER A 273 26.68 2.05 22.45
N GLY A 274 27.74 1.28 22.15
CA GLY A 274 27.76 -0.17 22.33
C GLY A 274 26.79 -0.91 21.40
N VAL A 275 26.50 -0.37 20.21
CA VAL A 275 25.66 -1.02 19.19
C VAL A 275 26.23 -2.41 18.84
N ASP A 276 25.45 -3.43 19.15
CA ASP A 276 25.67 -4.81 18.69
C ASP A 276 24.80 -5.08 17.47
N LEU A 277 25.37 -4.95 16.27
CA LEU A 277 24.67 -5.25 15.02
C LEU A 277 24.21 -6.72 14.96
N THR A 278 24.90 -7.62 15.65
CA THR A 278 24.56 -9.05 15.68
C THR A 278 23.34 -9.37 16.55
N ALA A 279 22.83 -8.39 17.31
CA ALA A 279 21.56 -8.50 18.03
C ALA A 279 20.35 -8.26 17.10
N TYR A 280 20.56 -7.54 16.00
CA TYR A 280 19.53 -7.28 14.98
C TYR A 280 19.55 -8.35 13.89
N GLU A 281 20.76 -8.79 13.51
CA GLU A 281 20.95 -9.89 12.59
C GLU A 281 21.02 -11.22 13.33
N LYS A 282 19.91 -11.95 13.40
CA LYS A 282 19.93 -13.42 13.50
C LYS A 282 18.57 -14.03 13.18
N SER A 283 18.54 -14.81 12.10
CA SER A 283 17.73 -16.03 11.96
C SER A 283 16.22 -15.95 11.67
N ILE A 284 15.66 -14.81 11.27
CA ILE A 284 14.28 -14.80 10.74
C ILE A 284 14.36 -14.98 9.22
N SER A 285 14.19 -16.21 8.76
CA SER A 285 14.24 -16.57 7.32
C SER A 285 13.23 -15.82 6.45
N ASP A 286 12.21 -15.23 7.06
CA ASP A 286 11.13 -14.49 6.39
C ASP A 286 11.24 -12.96 6.58
N MET A 287 12.34 -12.44 7.15
CA MET A 287 12.53 -11.00 7.32
C MET A 287 12.82 -10.33 5.97
N THR A 288 12.01 -9.34 5.60
CA THR A 288 12.18 -8.60 4.34
C THR A 288 13.15 -7.42 4.47
N THR A 289 12.99 -6.65 5.54
CA THR A 289 13.84 -5.48 5.84
C THR A 289 13.67 -5.10 7.30
N TYR A 290 14.67 -4.44 7.87
CA TYR A 290 14.63 -3.88 9.22
C TYR A 290 15.40 -2.55 9.24
N GLY A 291 15.17 -1.74 10.26
CA GLY A 291 15.82 -0.45 10.36
C GLY A 291 15.60 0.26 11.68
N LEU A 292 16.35 1.35 11.86
CA LEU A 292 16.32 2.22 13.01
C LEU A 292 16.35 3.67 12.54
N TYR A 293 15.48 4.50 13.11
CA TYR A 293 15.49 5.94 12.90
C TYR A 293 16.13 6.64 14.09
N VAL A 294 17.26 7.33 13.88
CA VAL A 294 17.99 8.09 14.91
C VAL A 294 18.50 9.39 14.30
N ASP A 295 18.30 10.50 15.01
CA ASP A 295 18.84 11.83 14.67
C ASP A 295 18.62 12.25 13.21
N GLY A 296 17.39 12.08 12.72
CA GLY A 296 17.01 12.48 11.37
C GLY A 296 17.44 11.52 10.26
N LYS A 297 18.09 10.40 10.59
CA LYS A 297 18.59 9.41 9.62
C LYS A 297 17.86 8.09 9.78
N HIS A 298 17.54 7.47 8.64
CA HIS A 298 16.99 6.12 8.58
C HIS A 298 18.11 5.13 8.26
N TYR A 299 18.59 4.40 9.26
CA TYR A 299 19.52 3.29 9.09
C TYR A 299 18.69 2.06 8.74
N ARG A 300 18.89 1.49 7.55
CA ARG A 300 18.07 0.39 7.03
C ARG A 300 18.94 -0.71 6.47
N SER A 301 18.51 -1.95 6.65
CA SER A 301 19.05 -3.08 5.89
C SER A 301 18.71 -2.95 4.39
N GLY A 302 19.29 -3.83 3.58
CA GLY A 302 18.77 -4.10 2.25
C GLY A 302 17.33 -4.66 2.30
N CYS A 303 16.69 -4.75 1.13
CA CYS A 303 15.43 -5.47 0.95
C CYS A 303 15.69 -6.84 0.32
N GLU A 304 16.19 -7.77 1.12
CA GLU A 304 16.56 -9.09 0.62
C GLU A 304 15.36 -9.87 0.09
N THR A 305 15.58 -10.58 -1.01
CA THR A 305 14.61 -11.51 -1.59
C THR A 305 15.30 -12.82 -1.93
N ARG A 306 14.51 -13.82 -2.36
CA ARG A 306 15.08 -15.10 -2.81
C ARG A 306 15.96 -15.01 -4.06
N TYR A 307 15.92 -13.86 -4.77
CA TYR A 307 16.66 -13.62 -6.01
C TYR A 307 17.47 -12.31 -5.92
N GLY A 308 18.12 -12.08 -4.79
CA GLY A 308 18.93 -10.89 -4.53
C GLY A 308 18.10 -9.69 -4.05
N GLU A 309 18.79 -8.59 -3.76
CA GLU A 309 18.16 -7.39 -3.19
C GLU A 309 17.10 -6.80 -4.14
N TYR A 310 15.95 -6.43 -3.59
CA TYR A 310 14.86 -5.81 -4.35
C TYR A 310 15.29 -4.41 -4.85
N PRO A 311 15.24 -4.13 -6.15
CA PRO A 311 15.86 -2.95 -6.74
C PRO A 311 15.10 -1.65 -6.43
N PHE A 312 13.86 -1.77 -5.94
CA PHE A 312 13.01 -0.67 -5.52
C PHE A 312 12.73 -0.75 -4.02
N CYS A 313 13.77 -0.96 -3.20
CA CYS A 313 13.63 -1.16 -1.75
C CYS A 313 12.90 0.00 -1.03
N GLU A 314 13.00 1.23 -1.52
CA GLU A 314 12.24 2.37 -0.98
C GLU A 314 10.73 2.31 -1.25
N ASP A 315 10.32 1.53 -2.24
CA ASP A 315 8.93 1.37 -2.68
C ASP A 315 8.38 -0.03 -2.42
N ILE A 316 9.12 -0.89 -1.69
CA ILE A 316 8.66 -2.23 -1.32
C ILE A 316 7.38 -2.12 -0.46
N ARG A 317 6.38 -2.95 -0.76
CA ARG A 317 5.10 -2.91 -0.06
C ARG A 317 5.09 -3.95 1.05
N LEU A 318 4.94 -3.47 2.28
CA LEU A 318 4.79 -4.31 3.46
C LEU A 318 3.36 -4.17 4.01
N PRO A 319 2.67 -5.27 4.35
CA PRO A 319 1.40 -5.17 5.03
C PRO A 319 1.60 -4.55 6.41
N SER A 320 0.81 -3.51 6.70
CA SER A 320 0.91 -2.78 7.96
C SER A 320 0.39 -3.60 9.16
N PHE A 321 -0.50 -4.57 8.92
CA PHE A 321 -1.14 -5.36 9.96
C PHE A 321 -1.61 -4.46 11.13
N SER A 322 -1.32 -4.79 12.38
CA SER A 322 -1.79 -4.01 13.52
C SER A 322 -1.15 -2.63 13.67
N THR A 323 -0.05 -2.31 12.95
CA THR A 323 0.55 -0.96 13.01
C THR A 323 -0.40 0.12 12.50
N ALA A 324 -1.35 -0.22 11.60
CA ALA A 324 -2.34 0.73 11.14
C ALA A 324 -3.31 1.19 12.24
N LYS A 325 -3.50 0.41 13.32
CA LYS A 325 -4.31 0.86 14.46
C LYS A 325 -3.65 2.06 15.12
N SER A 326 -2.35 1.96 15.41
CA SER A 326 -1.58 3.04 16.02
C SER A 326 -1.49 4.24 15.08
N LEU A 327 -1.10 4.00 13.82
CA LEU A 327 -0.97 5.07 12.83
C LEU A 327 -2.31 5.78 12.65
N MET A 328 -3.36 5.05 12.29
CA MET A 328 -4.58 5.70 11.85
C MET A 328 -5.46 6.20 13.01
N ALA A 329 -5.70 5.39 14.04
CA ALA A 329 -6.48 5.85 15.17
C ALA A 329 -5.70 6.95 15.91
N GLY A 330 -4.40 6.75 16.13
CA GLY A 330 -3.53 7.76 16.77
C GLY A 330 -3.55 9.10 16.04
N MET A 331 -3.27 9.12 14.73
CA MET A 331 -3.27 10.37 13.95
C MET A 331 -4.64 11.04 13.92
N ALA A 332 -5.72 10.27 13.74
CA ALA A 332 -7.07 10.82 13.72
C ALA A 332 -7.45 11.45 15.06
N PHE A 333 -7.12 10.81 16.18
CA PHE A 333 -7.38 11.36 17.52
C PHE A 333 -6.51 12.57 17.84
N MET A 334 -5.23 12.58 17.44
CA MET A 334 -4.39 13.76 17.57
C MET A 334 -4.98 14.95 16.79
N ARG A 335 -5.44 14.72 15.54
CA ARG A 335 -6.07 15.77 14.73
C ARG A 335 -7.38 16.28 15.34
N LEU A 336 -8.19 15.39 15.89
CA LEU A 336 -9.43 15.77 16.58
C LEU A 336 -9.15 16.55 17.86
N GLY A 337 -8.18 16.13 18.66
CA GLY A 337 -7.72 16.86 19.85
C GLY A 337 -7.22 18.25 19.49
N GLN A 338 -6.49 18.41 18.39
CA GLN A 338 -6.05 19.71 17.88
C GLN A 338 -7.23 20.62 17.50
N LYS A 339 -8.26 20.06 16.84
CA LYS A 339 -9.38 20.86 16.31
C LYS A 339 -10.46 21.18 17.34
N TYR A 340 -10.68 20.30 18.31
CA TYR A 340 -11.82 20.34 19.23
C TYR A 340 -11.45 20.28 20.71
N GLY A 341 -10.15 20.23 21.02
CA GLY A 341 -9.63 20.07 22.38
C GLY A 341 -9.49 18.61 22.79
N THR A 342 -8.62 18.37 23.78
CA THR A 342 -8.29 17.02 24.27
C THR A 342 -9.49 16.29 24.90
N GLY A 343 -10.55 17.00 25.27
CA GLY A 343 -11.79 16.44 25.78
C GLY A 343 -12.53 15.52 24.79
N VAL A 344 -12.17 15.51 23.50
CA VAL A 344 -12.75 14.60 22.50
C VAL A 344 -12.66 13.15 22.94
N SER A 345 -11.57 12.71 23.57
CA SER A 345 -11.44 11.31 24.01
C SER A 345 -12.52 10.87 25.01
N ASN A 346 -13.12 11.81 25.74
CA ASN A 346 -14.12 11.53 26.78
C ASN A 346 -15.55 11.52 26.26
N LEU A 347 -15.78 11.92 25.00
CA LEU A 347 -17.11 11.93 24.42
C LEU A 347 -17.63 10.49 24.26
N LEU A 348 -18.94 10.32 24.47
CA LEU A 348 -19.60 9.04 24.30
C LEU A 348 -19.72 8.72 22.83
N VAL A 349 -19.35 7.50 22.44
CA VAL A 349 -19.33 7.15 21.03
C VAL A 349 -20.75 7.06 20.45
N LYS A 350 -21.76 6.73 21.28
CA LYS A 350 -23.16 6.65 20.85
C LYS A 350 -23.70 7.95 20.27
N ASP A 351 -23.21 9.09 20.74
CA ASP A 351 -23.67 10.40 20.28
C ASP A 351 -23.21 10.70 18.83
N TYR A 352 -22.25 9.92 18.32
CA TYR A 352 -21.62 10.09 17.02
C TYR A 352 -21.79 8.89 16.09
N VAL A 353 -22.35 7.77 16.55
CA VAL A 353 -22.54 6.55 15.77
C VAL A 353 -23.99 6.07 15.88
N SER A 354 -24.81 6.47 14.91
CA SER A 354 -26.25 6.21 14.89
C SER A 354 -26.63 4.74 14.72
N GLU A 355 -25.72 3.90 14.22
CA GLU A 355 -25.94 2.46 14.06
C GLU A 355 -26.04 1.72 15.39
N TRP A 356 -25.80 2.39 16.52
CA TRP A 356 -25.92 1.82 17.86
C TRP A 356 -27.31 1.93 18.46
N ASP A 357 -28.19 2.69 17.81
CA ASP A 357 -29.62 2.69 18.09
C ASP A 357 -30.33 1.49 17.41
N ASP A 358 -29.59 0.67 16.66
CA ASP A 358 -30.13 -0.53 16.04
C ASP A 358 -30.46 -1.59 17.11
N PRO A 359 -31.70 -2.09 17.18
CA PRO A 359 -32.15 -3.04 18.21
C PRO A 359 -31.40 -4.39 18.19
N TYR A 360 -30.62 -4.66 17.14
CA TYR A 360 -29.77 -5.84 17.03
C TYR A 360 -28.33 -5.61 17.54
N VAL A 361 -27.97 -4.39 17.95
CA VAL A 361 -26.70 -4.10 18.64
C VAL A 361 -26.85 -4.41 20.13
N ASN A 362 -26.35 -5.58 20.53
CA ASN A 362 -26.21 -5.92 21.94
C ASN A 362 -24.92 -5.32 22.52
N GLY A 363 -24.96 -4.76 23.74
CA GLY A 363 -23.80 -4.21 24.44
C GLY A 363 -24.12 -3.00 25.32
N LYS A 364 -23.19 -2.58 26.18
CA LYS A 364 -23.37 -1.39 27.05
C LYS A 364 -22.67 -0.17 26.47
N TRP A 365 -23.17 0.36 25.36
CA TRP A 365 -22.56 1.49 24.66
C TRP A 365 -22.84 2.86 25.29
N ASP A 366 -23.83 2.95 26.20
CA ASP A 366 -24.24 4.19 26.87
C ASP A 366 -23.15 4.90 27.68
N THR A 367 -22.10 4.17 28.02
CA THR A 367 -20.99 4.64 28.86
C THR A 367 -19.64 4.47 28.19
N VAL A 368 -19.62 4.09 26.90
CA VAL A 368 -18.39 3.86 26.14
C VAL A 368 -17.93 5.17 25.53
N THR A 369 -16.74 5.60 25.94
CA THR A 369 -16.07 6.78 25.40
C THR A 369 -15.17 6.41 24.23
N PHE A 370 -14.74 7.42 23.48
CA PHE A 370 -13.71 7.23 22.49
C PHE A 370 -12.37 6.72 23.07
N ASN A 371 -12.04 7.10 24.30
CA ASN A 371 -10.85 6.60 24.99
C ASN A 371 -10.91 5.08 25.17
N ASN A 372 -12.08 4.57 25.61
CA ASN A 372 -12.30 3.12 25.78
C ASN A 372 -12.18 2.33 24.47
N VAL A 373 -12.35 3.02 23.34
CA VAL A 373 -12.35 2.41 22.02
C VAL A 373 -10.94 2.33 21.45
N ILE A 374 -10.10 3.35 21.69
CA ILE A 374 -8.70 3.36 21.23
C ILE A 374 -7.76 2.54 22.12
N ASP A 375 -8.09 2.35 23.40
CA ASP A 375 -7.33 1.52 24.35
C ASP A 375 -7.86 0.08 24.48
N MET A 376 -8.85 -0.29 23.67
CA MET A 376 -9.52 -1.60 23.65
C MET A 376 -10.27 -1.96 24.95
N ALA A 377 -10.63 -0.98 25.78
CA ALA A 377 -11.31 -1.18 27.06
C ALA A 377 -12.84 -0.98 27.03
N THR A 378 -13.51 -1.18 25.88
CA THR A 378 -14.97 -1.00 25.76
C THR A 378 -15.78 -1.96 26.64
N GLY A 379 -15.24 -3.17 26.89
CA GLY A 379 -15.93 -4.23 27.62
C GLY A 379 -17.02 -4.96 26.82
N ASN A 380 -17.14 -4.71 25.51
CA ASN A 380 -18.09 -5.40 24.64
C ASN A 380 -17.39 -6.57 23.90
N TYR A 381 -17.52 -7.78 24.43
CA TYR A 381 -16.99 -9.03 23.88
C TYR A 381 -17.85 -10.23 24.28
N GLN A 382 -17.88 -11.29 23.47
CA GLN A 382 -18.58 -12.53 23.80
C GLN A 382 -17.69 -13.47 24.59
N ASP A 383 -16.47 -13.70 24.10
CA ASP A 383 -15.53 -14.62 24.69
C ASP A 383 -14.33 -13.89 25.36
N PRO A 384 -14.03 -14.18 26.64
CA PRO A 384 -12.89 -13.62 27.35
C PRO A 384 -11.53 -14.13 26.87
N ASP A 385 -11.51 -15.23 26.11
CA ASP A 385 -10.30 -15.87 25.66
C ASP A 385 -9.70 -15.13 24.47
N PHE A 386 -8.38 -15.24 24.35
CA PHE A 386 -7.60 -14.56 23.33
C PHE A 386 -8.11 -14.91 21.92
N GLU A 387 -8.48 -13.87 21.17
CA GLU A 387 -8.86 -13.90 19.74
C GLU A 387 -10.08 -14.77 19.36
N VAL A 388 -10.79 -15.40 20.31
CA VAL A 388 -11.95 -16.26 19.98
C VAL A 388 -13.02 -15.50 19.21
N ASP A 389 -13.33 -14.27 19.63
CA ASP A 389 -14.27 -13.39 18.94
C ASP A 389 -13.75 -12.88 17.58
N GLU A 390 -12.44 -12.90 17.33
CA GLU A 390 -11.89 -12.60 16.01
C GLU A 390 -12.18 -13.74 15.05
N PHE A 391 -11.80 -14.96 15.46
CA PHE A 391 -11.94 -16.17 14.67
C PHE A 391 -13.38 -16.47 14.28
N GLN A 392 -14.32 -16.22 15.18
CA GLN A 392 -15.72 -16.57 14.95
C GLN A 392 -16.39 -15.71 13.87
N TYR A 393 -15.87 -14.51 13.59
CA TYR A 393 -16.57 -13.52 12.78
C TYR A 393 -15.64 -12.78 11.81
N SER A 394 -14.45 -13.30 11.54
CA SER A 394 -13.46 -12.71 10.62
C SER A 394 -13.97 -12.71 9.19
N ASP A 395 -14.51 -13.84 8.74
CA ASP A 395 -14.74 -14.10 7.33
C ASP A 395 -15.80 -13.16 6.75
N ASP A 396 -16.94 -13.06 7.43
CA ASP A 396 -18.01 -12.16 7.01
C ASP A 396 -17.59 -10.68 7.10
N PHE A 397 -16.68 -10.32 8.02
CA PHE A 397 -16.19 -8.94 8.18
C PHE A 397 -15.16 -8.58 7.09
N LEU A 398 -14.27 -9.52 6.75
CA LEU A 398 -13.30 -9.37 5.66
C LEU A 398 -13.99 -9.40 4.29
N ALA A 399 -15.05 -10.18 4.13
CA ALA A 399 -15.86 -10.22 2.91
C ALA A 399 -16.67 -8.93 2.68
N ALA A 400 -17.01 -8.19 3.74
CA ALA A 400 -17.76 -6.95 3.61
C ALA A 400 -16.92 -5.85 2.95
N VAL A 401 -17.43 -5.26 1.87
CA VAL A 401 -16.74 -4.20 1.13
C VAL A 401 -17.10 -2.83 1.68
N SER A 402 -18.38 -2.59 1.92
CA SER A 402 -18.83 -1.28 2.41
C SER A 402 -18.66 -1.17 3.93
N TYR A 403 -18.41 0.06 4.37
CA TYR A 403 -18.38 0.38 5.79
C TYR A 403 -19.68 0.01 6.50
N ALA A 404 -20.83 0.30 5.87
CA ALA A 404 -22.14 -0.03 6.38
C ALA A 404 -22.30 -1.55 6.60
N GLU A 405 -21.77 -2.39 5.70
CA GLU A 405 -21.80 -3.85 5.88
C GLU A 405 -20.86 -4.32 6.98
N LYS A 406 -19.68 -3.70 7.15
CA LYS A 406 -18.74 -4.04 8.21
C LYS A 406 -19.27 -3.75 9.62
N ILE A 407 -20.14 -2.76 9.76
CA ILE A 407 -20.72 -2.33 11.05
C ILE A 407 -22.14 -2.83 11.28
N LYS A 408 -22.75 -3.54 10.32
CA LYS A 408 -24.10 -4.09 10.52
C LYS A 408 -24.10 -4.98 11.76
N PRO A 409 -25.05 -4.80 12.69
CA PRO A 409 -25.18 -5.68 13.83
C PRO A 409 -25.31 -7.12 13.34
N ARG A 410 -24.35 -7.94 13.76
CA ARG A 410 -24.46 -9.40 13.66
C ARG A 410 -24.79 -9.87 15.06
N SER A 411 -25.85 -10.66 15.15
CA SER A 411 -26.43 -11.10 16.41
C SER A 411 -25.37 -11.70 17.34
N ASN A 412 -25.51 -11.42 18.65
CA ASN A 412 -24.98 -12.20 19.79
C ASN A 412 -23.89 -11.60 20.70
N PHE A 413 -23.57 -10.29 20.71
CA PHE A 413 -22.70 -9.77 21.78
C PHE A 413 -23.34 -9.95 23.17
N GLN A 414 -22.68 -10.69 24.07
CA GLN A 414 -23.13 -10.88 25.45
C GLN A 414 -22.38 -9.93 26.41
N ILE A 415 -23.05 -9.58 27.51
CA ILE A 415 -22.66 -8.54 28.45
C ILE A 415 -21.58 -9.07 29.41
N LYS A 416 -20.41 -8.42 29.49
CA LYS A 416 -19.37 -8.75 30.50
C LYS A 416 -18.76 -7.50 31.17
N PRO A 417 -18.34 -7.59 32.45
CA PRO A 417 -17.76 -6.46 33.17
C PRO A 417 -16.44 -5.99 32.55
N ARG A 418 -16.18 -4.68 32.64
CA ARG A 418 -14.95 -4.04 32.16
C ARG A 418 -13.74 -4.65 32.89
N ARG A 419 -12.73 -5.10 32.15
CA ARG A 419 -11.51 -5.64 32.76
C ARG A 419 -10.64 -4.52 33.33
N ALA A 420 -10.06 -4.78 34.50
CA ALA A 420 -8.95 -3.99 35.05
C ALA A 420 -7.57 -4.43 34.49
N ARG A 421 -7.51 -5.44 33.61
CA ARG A 421 -6.29 -5.95 32.98
C ARG A 421 -6.42 -6.00 31.46
N PHE A 422 -5.36 -5.55 30.79
CA PHE A 422 -5.18 -5.54 29.34
C PHE A 422 -5.41 -6.93 28.74
N GLY A 423 -6.26 -7.00 27.71
CA GLY A 423 -6.37 -8.14 26.80
C GLY A 423 -6.60 -7.56 25.41
N ILE A 424 -5.91 -8.07 24.40
CA ILE A 424 -6.19 -7.71 23.01
C ILE A 424 -7.57 -8.30 22.70
N ILE A 425 -8.57 -7.43 22.67
CA ILE A 425 -9.95 -7.77 22.39
C ILE A 425 -10.36 -6.93 21.18
N THR A 426 -10.84 -7.62 20.18
CA THR A 426 -11.00 -7.11 18.81
C THR A 426 -12.43 -6.85 18.38
N PRO A 427 -13.49 -7.40 19.01
CA PRO A 427 -14.81 -6.80 18.84
C PRO A 427 -14.89 -5.28 19.10
N PRO A 428 -14.13 -4.66 20.03
CA PRO A 428 -13.96 -3.22 20.14
C PRO A 428 -13.37 -2.54 18.88
N ILE A 429 -12.55 -3.25 18.10
CA ILE A 429 -11.87 -2.74 16.89
C ILE A 429 -12.82 -2.66 15.69
N ARG A 430 -13.89 -3.47 15.68
CA ARG A 430 -14.95 -3.39 14.65
C ARG A 430 -15.60 -2.01 14.59
N LEU A 431 -15.53 -1.27 15.70
CA LEU A 431 -16.32 -0.06 15.98
C LEU A 431 -15.45 1.17 16.28
N SER A 432 -14.13 1.01 16.44
CA SER A 432 -13.18 2.10 16.68
C SER A 432 -12.87 2.98 15.48
N SER A 433 -13.22 2.51 14.28
CA SER A 433 -12.99 3.21 13.02
C SER A 433 -14.02 4.30 12.74
N ARG A 434 -15.24 4.22 13.27
CA ARG A 434 -16.29 5.22 13.00
C ARG A 434 -16.16 6.48 13.82
N ALA A 435 -15.75 6.26 15.05
CA ALA A 435 -15.62 7.26 16.08
C ALA A 435 -14.91 8.53 15.60
N PRO A 436 -13.64 8.44 15.15
CA PRO A 436 -12.97 9.59 14.58
C PRO A 436 -13.55 9.99 13.23
N CYS A 437 -13.97 9.04 12.38
CA CYS A 437 -14.42 9.34 11.02
C CYS A 437 -15.77 10.07 10.94
N THR A 438 -16.72 9.81 11.84
CA THR A 438 -18.02 10.50 11.87
C THR A 438 -17.90 11.86 12.55
N ILE A 439 -17.01 12.00 13.55
CA ILE A 439 -16.65 13.33 14.07
C ILE A 439 -16.00 14.16 12.96
N ILE A 440 -15.03 13.61 12.22
CA ILE A 440 -14.35 14.28 11.09
C ILE A 440 -15.33 14.60 9.94
N CYS A 441 -16.26 13.71 9.61
CA CYS A 441 -17.27 13.97 8.56
C CYS A 441 -18.38 14.95 8.99
N ARG A 442 -18.84 14.94 10.25
CA ARG A 442 -19.81 15.93 10.77
C ARG A 442 -19.18 17.31 10.95
N ALA A 443 -17.92 17.35 11.36
CA ALA A 443 -17.07 18.53 11.40
C ALA A 443 -16.93 19.26 10.05
N ALA A 444 -16.98 18.52 8.94
CA ALA A 444 -16.91 19.07 7.58
C ALA A 444 -18.28 19.57 7.05
N ARG A 445 -19.40 19.02 7.55
CA ARG A 445 -20.77 19.44 7.17
C ARG A 445 -21.21 20.79 7.77
N GLY A 446 -20.43 21.36 8.68
CA GLY A 446 -20.66 22.72 9.20
C GLY A 446 -20.45 23.82 8.15
N THR A 447 -19.91 23.47 6.98
CA THR A 447 -19.64 24.38 5.87
C THR A 447 -20.22 23.82 4.56
N ALA A 448 -21.13 24.58 3.95
CA ALA A 448 -21.73 24.45 2.61
C ALA A 448 -22.98 23.53 2.43
N ARG A 449 -24.14 24.20 2.29
CA ARG A 449 -25.39 23.71 1.70
C ARG A 449 -25.24 23.50 0.18
N THR A 450 -24.56 22.48 -0.31
CA THR A 450 -24.57 22.13 -1.76
C THR A 450 -23.99 20.73 -2.04
N PHE A 451 -24.56 19.66 -1.46
CA PHE A 451 -24.12 18.29 -1.82
C PHE A 451 -25.25 17.24 -1.72
N SER A 452 -26.50 17.65 -2.00
CA SER A 452 -27.68 16.77 -1.90
C SER A 452 -27.99 15.94 -3.16
N THR A 453 -27.14 15.94 -4.19
CA THR A 453 -27.50 15.36 -5.51
C THR A 453 -26.58 14.25 -6.04
N TRP A 454 -25.50 13.89 -5.34
CA TRP A 454 -24.53 12.89 -5.86
C TRP A 454 -24.60 11.50 -5.21
N CYS A 455 -25.33 11.32 -4.09
CA CYS A 455 -25.53 10.00 -3.46
C CYS A 455 -26.59 9.11 -4.16
N ALA A 456 -27.23 9.57 -5.24
CA ALA A 456 -28.37 8.87 -5.85
C ALA A 456 -28.05 8.08 -7.14
N ILE A 457 -26.79 8.03 -7.62
CA ILE A 457 -26.45 7.39 -8.90
C ILE A 457 -25.38 6.31 -8.69
N LYS A 458 -25.78 5.15 -8.18
CA LYS A 458 -25.11 3.84 -8.43
C LYS A 458 -25.94 2.65 -7.92
N SER A 459 -27.26 2.71 -8.06
CA SER A 459 -28.17 1.60 -7.75
C SER A 459 -28.49 0.69 -8.94
N SER A 460 -27.90 0.90 -10.12
CA SER A 460 -28.13 0.06 -11.31
C SER A 460 -26.82 -0.50 -11.85
N ASN A 461 -26.36 -1.59 -11.25
CA ASN A 461 -25.68 -2.71 -11.93
C ASN A 461 -25.41 -3.80 -10.89
N ARG A 462 -26.50 -4.45 -10.47
CA ARG A 462 -26.44 -5.77 -9.85
C ARG A 462 -26.60 -6.80 -10.96
N SER A 463 -25.57 -7.59 -11.21
CA SER A 463 -25.74 -8.92 -11.80
C SER A 463 -24.90 -9.94 -11.04
N ASN A 464 -25.63 -10.99 -10.65
CA ASN A 464 -25.26 -12.15 -9.86
C ASN A 464 -23.87 -12.74 -10.12
N SER A 465 -23.09 -12.91 -9.05
CA SER A 465 -22.16 -14.04 -8.88
C SER A 465 -21.64 -14.05 -7.45
N ALA A 466 -22.51 -14.39 -6.50
CA ALA A 466 -22.12 -14.69 -5.12
C ALA A 466 -22.86 -15.95 -4.68
N ARG A 467 -22.31 -17.11 -5.07
CA ARG A 467 -22.52 -18.43 -4.48
C ARG A 467 -21.54 -19.41 -5.10
N ALA A 468 -20.33 -19.44 -4.54
CA ALA A 468 -19.41 -20.58 -4.50
C ALA A 468 -18.08 -20.09 -3.91
N LEU A 469 -18.07 -19.88 -2.60
CA LEU A 469 -16.89 -20.06 -1.74
C LEU A 469 -17.37 -20.84 -0.52
#